data_AF-A0A1Y0D938-F1
#
_entry.id   AF-A0A1Y0D938-F1
#
_cell.length_a   1.000
_cell.length_b   1.000
_cell.length_c   1.000
_cell.angle_alpha   90.00
_cell.angle_beta   90.00
_cell.angle_gamma   90.00
#
_symmetry.space_group_name_H-M   'P 1'
#
loop_
_entity.id
_entity.type
_entity.pdbx_description
1 polymer ?
#
loop_
_entity_poly.entity_id
_entity_poly.type
_entity_poly.pdbx_seq_one_letter_code
_entity_poly.pdbx_strand_id
1 'polypeptide(L)'
;MAKWLTVCGLWWLSVLTVPVHAQAGVSCRTDSLAVTRCSDGSVFRTDSLGVTRDNQGNSWRTDSLGITRGSDGSVYRTDSLGVTRDNKGNSWRTDSLGVTRGSDGSRCQTDALGVKRCK
;
A
#
# COMPACT_ATOMS: atom_id res chain seq x y z
N MET A 1 23.99 -43.19 -46.90
CA MET A 1 23.17 -44.37 -46.55
C MET A 1 21.85 -43.89 -45.96
N ALA A 2 20.76 -44.62 -46.26
CA ALA A 2 19.33 -44.28 -46.18
C ALA A 2 18.81 -43.69 -44.84
N LYS A 3 17.89 -42.69 -44.87
CA LYS A 3 16.42 -42.69 -44.52
C LYS A 3 16.10 -43.34 -43.14
N TRP A 4 15.24 -42.80 -42.26
CA TRP A 4 13.76 -42.71 -42.27
C TRP A 4 13.32 -41.79 -41.09
N LEU A 5 12.55 -40.70 -41.28
CA LEU A 5 11.08 -40.53 -41.29
C LEU A 5 10.37 -40.40 -39.91
N THR A 6 9.71 -39.24 -39.71
CA THR A 6 8.42 -39.00 -38.96
C THR A 6 8.46 -39.13 -37.41
N VAL A 7 7.73 -38.39 -36.55
CA VAL A 7 6.41 -37.71 -36.57
C VAL A 7 6.35 -36.70 -35.39
N CYS A 8 5.48 -35.68 -35.51
CA CYS A 8 4.73 -34.90 -34.49
C CYS A 8 5.26 -34.79 -33.05
N GLY A 9 5.40 -33.60 -32.46
CA GLY A 9 4.28 -32.67 -32.28
C GLY A 9 3.82 -32.73 -30.82
N LEU A 10 3.49 -31.56 -30.28
CA LEU A 10 2.94 -31.31 -28.94
C LEU A 10 3.98 -31.13 -27.82
N TRP A 11 4.45 -29.89 -27.78
CA TRP A 11 4.83 -29.11 -26.62
C TRP A 11 4.42 -29.73 -25.28
N TRP A 12 5.43 -30.17 -24.54
CA TRP A 12 5.26 -30.54 -23.15
C TRP A 12 4.91 -29.26 -22.37
N LEU A 13 3.64 -29.12 -21.94
CA LEU A 13 3.23 -28.06 -21.03
C LEU A 13 3.95 -28.29 -19.70
N SER A 14 5.10 -27.64 -19.54
CA SER A 14 5.69 -27.38 -18.24
C SER A 14 4.72 -26.47 -17.49
N VAL A 15 3.87 -27.06 -16.64
CA VAL A 15 3.07 -26.31 -15.68
C VAL A 15 4.06 -25.63 -14.73
N LEU A 16 4.42 -24.40 -15.05
CA LEU A 16 5.06 -23.47 -14.13
C LEU A 16 4.09 -23.26 -12.98
N THR A 17 4.29 -24.02 -11.91
CA THR A 17 3.70 -23.71 -10.60
C THR A 17 4.28 -22.39 -10.17
N VAL A 18 3.57 -21.30 -10.49
CA VAL A 18 3.90 -19.97 -9.98
C VAL A 18 3.78 -20.08 -8.45
N PRO A 19 4.86 -19.84 -7.67
CA PRO A 19 4.70 -19.72 -6.25
C PRO A 19 3.81 -18.50 -6.01
N VAL A 20 2.56 -18.76 -5.61
CA VAL A 20 1.64 -17.72 -5.16
C VAL A 20 2.30 -17.14 -3.91
N HIS A 21 3.04 -16.05 -4.09
CA HIS A 21 3.61 -15.30 -2.99
C HIS A 21 2.42 -14.74 -2.21
N ALA A 22 2.05 -15.42 -1.13
CA ALA A 22 1.15 -14.90 -0.12
C ALA A 22 1.88 -13.75 0.59
N GLN A 23 1.90 -12.58 -0.07
CA GLN A 23 2.30 -11.32 0.54
C GLN A 23 1.21 -11.03 1.58
N ALA A 24 1.53 -11.24 2.86
CA ALA A 24 0.62 -10.99 3.96
C ALA A 24 0.27 -9.49 3.98
N GLY A 25 -0.88 -9.14 3.39
CA GLY A 25 -1.31 -7.75 3.34
C GLY A 25 -1.56 -7.23 4.76
N VAL A 26 -1.00 -6.06 5.08
CA VAL A 26 -1.24 -5.41 6.37
C VAL A 26 -2.69 -4.95 6.43
N SER A 27 -3.39 -5.36 7.49
CA SER A 27 -4.79 -5.01 7.76
C SER A 27 -4.86 -4.02 8.91
N CYS A 28 -5.47 -2.85 8.69
CA CYS A 28 -5.60 -1.81 9.71
C CYS A 28 -7.07 -1.46 10.00
N ARG A 29 -7.37 -1.12 11.26
CA ARG A 29 -8.68 -0.65 11.72
C ARG A 29 -8.54 0.55 12.66
N THR A 30 -9.36 1.58 12.44
CA THR A 30 -9.47 2.76 13.30
C THR A 30 -10.68 2.66 14.22
N ASP A 31 -10.52 2.99 15.50
CA ASP A 31 -11.61 3.05 16.48
C ASP A 31 -12.13 4.48 16.69
N SER A 32 -13.20 4.62 17.49
CA SER A 32 -13.86 5.90 17.77
C SER A 32 -12.99 6.90 18.53
N LEU A 33 -11.84 6.48 19.06
CA LEU A 33 -10.88 7.32 19.76
C LEU A 33 -9.73 7.78 18.85
N ALA A 34 -9.90 7.62 17.52
CA ALA A 34 -8.89 7.91 16.50
C ALA A 34 -7.59 7.11 16.70
N VAL A 35 -7.69 5.90 17.28
CA VAL A 35 -6.58 4.96 17.37
C VAL A 35 -6.71 3.94 16.25
N THR A 36 -5.68 3.86 15.42
CA THR A 36 -5.57 2.88 14.33
C THR A 36 -4.62 1.77 14.74
N ARG A 37 -5.07 0.51 14.65
CA ARG A 37 -4.26 -0.67 14.95
C ARG A 37 -4.12 -1.51 13.68
N CYS A 38 -2.90 -1.92 13.38
CA CYS A 38 -2.57 -2.72 12.21
C CYS A 38 -2.08 -4.12 12.60
N SER A 39 -2.25 -5.09 11.70
CA SER A 39 -1.89 -6.50 11.93
C SER A 39 -0.39 -6.77 12.06
N ASP A 40 0.44 -5.82 11.63
CA ASP A 40 1.91 -5.81 11.77
C ASP A 40 2.37 -5.30 13.15
N GLY A 41 1.44 -4.93 14.04
CA GLY A 41 1.75 -4.36 15.35
C GLY A 41 1.94 -2.84 15.36
N SER A 42 1.80 -2.18 14.21
CA SER A 42 1.82 -0.72 14.11
C SER A 42 0.56 -0.13 14.74
N VAL A 43 0.73 0.90 15.58
CA VAL A 43 -0.37 1.61 16.24
C VAL A 43 -0.20 3.09 16.02
N PHE A 44 -1.23 3.74 15.48
CA PHE A 44 -1.26 5.18 15.25
C PHE A 44 -2.35 5.83 16.09
N ARG A 45 -2.11 7.02 16.63
CA ARG A 45 -3.11 7.83 17.33
C ARG A 45 -3.03 9.27 16.90
N THR A 46 -4.17 9.83 16.49
CA THR A 46 -4.30 11.25 16.17
C THR A 46 -4.93 11.99 17.35
N ASP A 47 -4.31 13.09 17.79
CA ASP A 47 -4.85 13.95 18.84
C ASP A 47 -5.75 15.08 18.31
N SER A 48 -6.37 15.83 19.22
CA SER A 48 -7.28 16.93 18.89
C SER A 48 -6.59 18.11 18.20
N LEU A 49 -5.26 18.18 18.23
CA LEU A 49 -4.48 19.21 17.54
C LEU A 49 -4.07 18.75 16.12
N GLY A 50 -4.52 17.55 15.70
CA GLY A 50 -4.23 16.99 14.39
C GLY A 50 -2.82 16.39 14.29
N VAL A 51 -2.17 16.07 15.41
CA VAL A 51 -0.87 15.38 15.40
C VAL A 51 -1.11 13.88 15.52
N THR A 52 -0.64 13.14 14.54
CA THR A 52 -0.65 11.66 14.54
C THR A 52 0.68 11.16 15.08
N ARG A 53 0.67 10.18 15.99
CA ARG A 53 1.88 9.53 16.52
C ARG A 53 1.79 8.03 16.33
N ASP A 54 2.92 7.37 16.07
CA ASP A 54 3.01 5.91 16.07
C ASP A 54 3.54 5.35 17.42
N ASN A 55 3.65 4.03 17.52
CA ASN A 55 4.23 3.35 18.68
C ASN A 55 5.76 3.26 18.65
N GLN A 56 6.42 3.81 17.62
CA GLN A 56 7.88 3.90 17.47
C GLN A 56 8.43 5.28 17.86
N GLY A 57 7.56 6.22 18.23
CA GLY A 57 7.94 7.57 18.65
C GLY A 57 7.97 8.59 17.50
N ASN A 58 7.53 8.21 16.31
CA ASN A 58 7.37 9.14 15.21
C ASN A 58 6.07 9.92 15.35
N SER A 59 6.06 11.13 14.81
CA SER A 59 4.90 12.02 14.79
C SER A 59 4.77 12.71 13.45
N TRP A 60 3.54 12.92 13.00
CA TRP A 60 3.21 13.60 11.76
C TRP A 60 2.17 14.67 12.00
N ARG A 61 2.36 15.82 11.35
CA ARG A 61 1.39 16.92 11.38
C ARG A 61 1.25 17.53 10.00
N THR A 62 0.01 17.75 9.58
CA THR A 62 -0.34 18.47 8.36
C THR A 62 -0.53 19.95 8.66
N ASP A 63 0.13 20.83 7.88
CA ASP A 63 -0.07 22.28 7.97
C ASP A 63 -1.22 22.78 7.09
N SER A 64 -1.51 24.09 7.17
CA SER A 64 -2.60 24.73 6.42
C SER A 64 -2.43 24.68 4.90
N LEU A 65 -1.23 24.38 4.41
CA LEU A 65 -0.92 24.23 2.99
C LEU A 65 -1.07 22.77 2.52
N GLY A 66 -1.50 21.87 3.40
CA GLY A 66 -1.66 20.45 3.11
C GLY A 66 -0.35 19.67 3.06
N ILE A 67 0.72 20.20 3.67
CA ILE A 67 2.01 19.51 3.77
C ILE A 67 2.08 18.81 5.13
N THR A 68 2.24 17.49 5.09
CA THR A 68 2.46 16.66 6.27
C THR A 68 3.96 16.48 6.50
N ARG A 69 4.43 16.82 7.70
CA ARG A 69 5.83 16.63 8.11
C ARG A 69 5.92 15.61 9.23
N GLY A 70 6.77 14.61 9.04
CA GLY A 70 7.12 13.59 10.02
C GLY A 70 8.39 13.94 10.80
N SER A 71 8.44 13.58 12.07
CA SER A 71 9.66 13.69 12.89
C SER A 71 10.79 12.77 12.43
N ASP A 72 10.46 11.74 11.64
CA ASP A 72 11.39 10.84 10.94
C ASP A 72 12.01 11.47 9.67
N GLY A 73 11.67 12.73 9.36
CA GLY A 73 12.10 13.42 8.15
C GLY A 73 11.27 13.09 6.91
N SER A 74 10.18 12.31 7.04
CA SER A 74 9.23 12.13 5.96
C SER A 74 8.44 13.41 5.70
N VAL A 75 8.18 13.70 4.43
CA VAL A 75 7.32 14.83 4.04
C VAL A 75 6.35 14.34 2.99
N TYR A 76 5.06 14.58 3.21
CA TYR A 76 4.01 14.26 2.25
C TYR A 76 3.27 15.53 1.84
N ARG A 77 2.86 15.61 0.58
CA ARG A 77 2.02 16.69 0.06
C ARG A 77 0.95 16.14 -0.84
N THR A 78 -0.31 16.51 -0.57
CA THR A 78 -1.44 16.20 -1.45
C THR A 78 -1.75 17.41 -2.32
N ASP A 79 -1.87 17.21 -3.63
CA ASP A 79 -2.26 18.27 -4.56
C ASP A 79 -3.78 18.37 -4.75
N SER A 80 -4.21 19.38 -5.52
CA SER A 80 -5.63 19.63 -5.83
C SER A 80 -6.29 18.52 -6.65
N LEU A 81 -5.51 17.63 -7.28
CA LEU A 81 -6.00 16.47 -8.01
C LEU A 81 -6.11 15.21 -7.13
N GLY A 82 -5.77 15.33 -5.84
CA GLY A 82 -5.82 14.25 -4.87
C GLY A 82 -4.64 13.28 -4.98
N VAL A 83 -3.52 13.69 -5.58
CA VAL A 83 -2.28 12.89 -5.59
C VAL A 83 -1.41 13.30 -4.42
N THR A 84 -1.11 12.33 -3.55
CA THR A 84 -0.16 12.49 -2.44
C THR A 84 1.22 12.08 -2.90
N ARG A 85 2.26 12.87 -2.62
CA ARG A 85 3.65 12.57 -2.95
C ARG A 85 4.51 12.65 -1.71
N ASP A 86 5.51 11.79 -1.59
CA ASP A 86 6.52 11.87 -0.54
C ASP A 86 7.81 12.58 -1.00
N ASN A 87 8.73 12.79 -0.07
CA ASN A 87 10.07 13.33 -0.33
C ASN A 87 11.06 12.31 -0.92
N LYS A 88 10.64 11.07 -1.18
CA LYS A 88 11.44 10.00 -1.79
C LYS A 88 11.07 9.77 -3.26
N GLY A 89 10.11 10.53 -3.79
CA GLY A 89 9.66 10.43 -5.18
C GLY A 89 8.51 9.45 -5.40
N ASN A 90 7.94 8.90 -4.34
CA ASN A 90 6.75 8.07 -4.43
C ASN A 90 5.50 8.93 -4.50
N SER A 91 4.46 8.41 -5.15
CA SER A 91 3.17 9.06 -5.27
C SER A 91 2.04 8.07 -5.13
N TRP A 92 0.95 8.48 -4.51
CA TRP A 92 -0.25 7.68 -4.31
C TRP A 92 -1.50 8.46 -4.72
N ARG A 93 -2.46 7.75 -5.31
CA ARG A 93 -3.77 8.31 -5.64
C ARG A 93 -4.87 7.32 -5.31
N THR A 94 -5.92 7.82 -4.68
CA THR A 94 -7.14 7.04 -4.39
C THR A 94 -8.19 7.32 -5.47
N ASP A 95 -8.75 6.27 -6.05
CA ASP A 95 -9.84 6.38 -7.03
C ASP A 95 -11.22 6.48 -6.34
N SER A 96 -12.27 6.69 -7.15
CA SER A 96 -13.66 6.81 -6.67
C SER A 96 -14.19 5.53 -6.02
N LEU A 97 -13.53 4.39 -6.21
CA LEU A 97 -13.88 3.11 -5.60
C LEU A 97 -13.11 2.86 -4.29
N GLY A 98 -12.35 3.85 -3.81
CA GLY A 98 -11.59 3.76 -2.57
C GLY A 98 -10.32 2.92 -2.69
N VAL A 99 -9.81 2.68 -3.90
CA VAL A 99 -8.55 1.98 -4.14
C VAL A 99 -7.43 3.01 -4.28
N THR A 100 -6.45 2.94 -3.39
CA THR A 100 -5.20 3.71 -3.45
C THR A 100 -4.15 2.93 -4.23
N ARG A 101 -3.48 3.58 -5.18
CA ARG A 101 -2.37 3.00 -5.96
C ARG A 101 -1.14 3.88 -5.83
N GLY A 102 -0.01 3.27 -5.50
CA GLY A 102 1.30 3.89 -5.38
C GLY A 102 2.17 3.66 -6.61
N SER A 103 3.04 4.63 -6.91
CA SER A 103 4.08 4.49 -7.94
C SER A 103 5.17 3.49 -7.57
N ASP A 104 5.27 3.14 -6.29
CA ASP A 104 6.11 2.09 -5.72
C ASP A 104 5.54 0.67 -5.92
N GLY A 105 4.38 0.55 -6.57
CA GLY A 105 3.67 -0.72 -6.77
C GLY A 105 2.66 -1.05 -5.67
N SER A 106 2.60 -0.24 -4.60
CA SER A 106 1.66 -0.47 -3.51
C SER A 106 0.21 -0.28 -3.95
N ARG A 107 -0.70 -1.12 -3.44
CA ARG A 107 -2.14 -1.00 -3.67
C ARG A 107 -2.91 -1.26 -2.40
N CYS A 108 -3.59 -0.23 -1.90
CA CYS A 108 -4.46 -0.34 -0.74
C CYS A 108 -5.94 -0.23 -1.13
N GLN A 109 -6.80 -0.98 -0.45
CA GLN A 109 -8.25 -0.88 -0.60
C GLN A 109 -8.92 -0.96 0.77
N THR A 110 -9.91 -0.09 0.99
CA THR A 110 -10.75 -0.13 2.19
C THR A 110 -12.06 -0.85 1.85
N ASP A 111 -12.42 -1.87 2.64
CA ASP A 111 -13.69 -2.58 2.46
C ASP A 111 -14.87 -1.89 3.16
N ALA A 112 -16.10 -2.39 2.93
CA ALA A 112 -17.32 -1.81 3.48
C ALA A 112 -17.38 -1.84 5.02
N LEU A 113 -16.53 -2.65 5.66
CA LEU A 113 -16.41 -2.73 7.12
C LEU A 113 -15.32 -1.79 7.66
N GLY A 114 -14.71 -0.98 6.80
CA GLY A 114 -13.65 -0.04 7.17
C GLY A 114 -12.27 -0.67 7.33
N VAL A 115 -12.08 -1.93 6.91
CA VAL A 115 -10.77 -2.58 6.99
C VAL A 115 -9.95 -2.21 5.76
N LYS A 116 -8.78 -1.61 5.98
CA LYS A 116 -7.83 -1.30 4.90
C LYS A 116 -6.86 -2.47 4.71
N ARG A 117 -6.77 -3.00 3.48
CA ARG A 117 -5.79 -4.01 3.06
C ARG A 117 -4.83 -3.43 2.03
N CYS A 118 -3.53 -3.54 2.26
CA CYS A 118 -2.48 -3.09 1.34
C CYS A 118 -1.64 -4.27 0.83
N LYS A 119 -1.20 -4.20 -0.42
CA LYS A 119 -0.24 -5.12 -1.06
C LYS A 119 0.81 -4.34 -1.83
#